data_AF-A0AA46SUF2-F1
#
_entry.id   AF-A0AA46SUF2-F1
#
_cell.length_a   1.000
_cell.length_b   1.000
_cell.length_c   1.000
_cell.angle_alpha   90.00
_cell.angle_beta   90.00
_cell.angle_gamma   90.00
#
_symmetry.space_group_name_H-M   'P 1'
#
loop_
_entity.id
_entity.type
_entity.pdbx_description
1 polymer ?
#
loop_
_entity_poly.entity_id
_entity_poly.type
_entity_poly.pdbx_seq_one_letter_code
_entity_poly.pdbx_strand_id
1 'polypeptide(L)'
;MTEPRLSSAKTRALSLGLFAFVAVFAAIVWSLLRPYGSVYFFPVHFLVGLGLPFLFYALGANRAAFLAGLGLTVIVLVLFNLWGDQVGGIGPRVFDWAHAVAGILGMLLAYGVFRLSTRVRQRHVR
;
A
#
# COMPACT_ATOMS: atom_id res chain seq x y z
N MET A 1 17.41 22.83 13.15
CA MET A 1 15.96 23.10 13.00
C MET A 1 15.21 21.79 13.04
N THR A 2 14.61 21.45 14.18
CA THR A 2 13.81 20.25 14.37
C THR A 2 12.44 20.47 13.72
N GLU A 3 12.12 19.68 12.69
CA GLU A 3 10.81 19.75 12.05
C GLU A 3 9.70 19.58 13.10
N PRO A 4 8.59 20.33 13.01
CA PRO A 4 7.43 20.07 13.84
C PRO A 4 6.88 18.70 13.50
N ARG A 5 7.12 17.74 14.39
CA ARG A 5 6.63 16.36 14.26
C ARG A 5 5.42 16.23 15.14
N LEU A 6 4.33 15.66 14.60
CA LEU A 6 3.31 15.07 15.47
C LEU A 6 4.00 14.12 16.44
N SER A 7 3.43 13.95 17.63
CA SER A 7 3.91 12.90 18.53
C SER A 7 3.98 11.58 17.76
N SER A 8 5.01 10.79 18.04
CA SER A 8 5.20 9.49 17.39
C SER A 8 3.90 8.68 17.48
N ALA A 9 3.27 8.65 18.67
CA ALA A 9 1.98 8.01 18.91
C ALA A 9 0.87 8.43 17.93
N LYS A 10 0.67 9.73 17.67
CA LYS A 10 -0.36 10.21 16.75
C LYS A 10 -0.05 9.84 15.29
N THR A 11 1.23 9.89 14.90
CA THR A 11 1.66 9.43 13.57
C THR A 11 1.41 7.94 13.39
N ARG A 12 1.75 7.13 14.40
CA ARG A 12 1.49 5.68 14.39
C ARG A 12 0.01 5.37 14.27
N ALA A 13 -0.82 6.00 15.11
CA ALA A 13 -2.26 5.77 15.13
C ALA A 13 -2.92 6.12 13.78
N LEU A 14 -2.61 7.28 13.20
CA LEU A 14 -3.16 7.69 11.90
C LEU A 14 -2.72 6.76 10.76
N SER A 15 -1.45 6.35 10.77
CA SER A 15 -0.89 5.47 9.73
C SER A 15 -1.48 4.06 9.85
N LEU A 16 -1.63 3.56 11.07
CA LEU A 16 -2.26 2.27 11.33
C LEU A 16 -3.75 2.29 10.97
N GLY A 17 -4.46 3.39 11.29
CA GLY A 17 -5.86 3.57 10.90
C GLY A 17 -6.05 3.59 9.38
N LEU A 18 -5.19 4.30 8.65
CA LEU A 18 -5.20 4.30 7.19
C LEU A 18 -4.91 2.90 6.62
N PHE A 19 -3.88 2.23 7.14
CA PHE A 19 -3.57 0.86 6.74
C PHE A 19 -4.75 -0.09 6.99
N ALA A 20 -5.33 -0.07 8.19
CA ALA A 20 -6.46 -0.92 8.55
C ALA A 20 -7.67 -0.67 7.63
N PHE A 21 -8.00 0.60 7.36
CA PHE A 21 -9.06 0.97 6.43
C PHE A 21 -8.82 0.40 5.02
N VAL A 22 -7.62 0.61 4.47
CA VAL A 22 -7.26 0.11 3.13
C VAL A 22 -7.23 -1.41 3.09
N ALA A 23 -6.74 -2.07 4.15
CA ALA A 23 -6.67 -3.53 4.24
C ALA A 23 -8.07 -4.17 4.31
N VAL A 24 -8.98 -3.59 5.09
CA VAL A 24 -10.39 -4.03 5.13
C VAL A 24 -11.03 -3.86 3.76
N PHE A 25 -10.82 -2.72 3.09
CA PHE A 25 -11.35 -2.50 1.76
C PHE A 25 -10.75 -3.47 0.72
N ALA A 26 -9.46 -3.76 0.81
CA ALA A 26 -8.79 -4.76 -0.03
C ALA A 26 -9.37 -6.16 0.16
N ALA A 27 -9.66 -6.56 1.39
CA ALA A 27 -10.29 -7.83 1.70
C ALA A 27 -11.71 -7.93 1.12
N ILE A 28 -12.51 -6.85 1.21
CA ILE A 28 -13.85 -6.77 0.60
C ILE A 28 -13.74 -6.92 -0.91
N VAL A 29 -12.89 -6.11 -1.56
CA VAL A 29 -12.71 -6.11 -3.01
C VAL A 29 -12.20 -7.48 -3.49
N TRP A 30 -11.26 -8.09 -2.78
CA TRP A 30 -10.80 -9.45 -3.10
C TRP A 30 -11.93 -10.48 -3.00
N SER A 31 -12.74 -10.43 -1.93
CA SER A 31 -13.88 -11.33 -1.75
C SER A 31 -14.89 -11.23 -2.89
N LEU A 32 -15.19 -10.01 -3.35
CA LEU A 32 -16.09 -9.75 -4.46
C LEU A 32 -15.53 -10.22 -5.80
N LEU A 33 -14.21 -10.10 -6.01
CA LEU A 33 -13.58 -10.41 -7.29
C LEU A 33 -13.17 -11.88 -7.41
N ARG A 34 -12.99 -12.59 -6.29
CA ARG A 34 -12.57 -13.99 -6.25
C ARG A 34 -13.35 -14.93 -7.19
N PRO A 35 -14.69 -14.82 -7.33
CA PRO A 35 -15.45 -15.69 -8.23
C PRO A 35 -15.16 -15.47 -9.72
N TYR A 36 -14.68 -14.27 -10.10
CA TYR A 36 -14.42 -13.90 -11.49
C TYR A 36 -13.00 -14.29 -11.97
N GLY A 37 -12.17 -14.81 -11.06
CA GLY A 37 -10.79 -15.23 -11.35
C GLY A 37 -9.74 -14.15 -11.10
N SER A 38 -8.49 -14.59 -11.03
CA SER A 38 -7.35 -13.78 -10.59
C SER A 38 -6.99 -12.64 -11.53
N VAL A 39 -7.39 -12.68 -12.81
CA VAL A 39 -7.17 -11.62 -13.80
C VAL A 39 -7.76 -10.28 -13.35
N TYR A 40 -8.81 -10.31 -12.53
CA TYR A 40 -9.47 -9.11 -12.03
C TYR A 40 -8.86 -8.58 -10.73
N PHE A 41 -7.80 -9.17 -10.19
CA PHE A 41 -7.25 -8.78 -8.88
C PHE A 41 -6.38 -7.51 -8.91
N PHE A 42 -6.27 -6.81 -10.04
CA PHE A 42 -5.54 -5.54 -10.13
C PHE A 42 -5.99 -4.47 -9.11
N PRO A 43 -7.28 -4.33 -8.73
CA PRO A 43 -7.67 -3.38 -7.69
C PRO A 43 -7.11 -3.78 -6.31
N VAL A 44 -6.97 -5.07 -6.04
CA VAL A 44 -6.36 -5.57 -4.80
C VAL A 44 -4.86 -5.21 -4.77
N HIS A 45 -4.15 -5.36 -5.89
CA HIS A 45 -2.75 -4.92 -6.02
C HIS A 45 -2.60 -3.42 -5.79
N PHE A 46 -3.50 -2.60 -6.35
CA PHE A 46 -3.53 -1.17 -6.08
C PHE A 46 -3.69 -0.87 -4.58
N LEU A 47 -4.65 -1.52 -3.92
CA LEU A 47 -4.92 -1.29 -2.49
C LEU A 47 -3.76 -1.78 -1.60
N VAL A 48 -3.13 -2.90 -1.93
CA VAL A 48 -1.92 -3.37 -1.25
C VAL A 48 -0.77 -2.37 -1.44
N GLY A 49 -0.56 -1.90 -2.68
CA GLY A 49 0.41 -0.86 -3.01
C GLY A 49 0.19 0.43 -2.22
N LEU A 50 -1.07 0.82 -2.03
CA LEU A 50 -1.48 2.00 -1.30
C LEU A 50 -1.31 1.85 0.22
N GLY A 51 -1.80 0.77 0.79
CA GLY A 51 -1.94 0.61 2.24
C GLY A 51 -0.68 0.12 2.93
N LEU A 52 0.01 -0.87 2.35
CA LEU A 52 1.08 -1.59 3.03
C LEU A 52 2.27 -0.71 3.46
N PRO A 53 2.71 0.32 2.71
CA PRO A 53 3.75 1.24 3.18
C PRO A 53 3.39 1.95 4.50
N PHE A 54 2.11 2.19 4.76
CA PHE A 54 1.65 2.83 6.00
C PHE A 54 1.67 1.93 7.22
N LEU A 55 1.63 0.60 7.04
CA LEU A 55 1.89 -0.34 8.14
C LEU A 55 3.32 -0.15 8.66
N PHE A 56 4.31 -0.17 7.77
CA PHE A 56 5.72 0.04 8.15
C PHE A 56 5.96 1.43 8.72
N TYR A 57 5.29 2.45 8.14
CA TYR A 57 5.35 3.79 8.70
C TYR A 57 4.72 3.87 10.09
N ALA A 58 3.68 3.10 10.38
CA ALA A 58 3.10 3.00 11.72
C ALA A 58 4.06 2.32 12.73
N LEU A 59 4.90 1.39 12.28
CA LEU A 59 5.89 0.75 13.15
C LEU A 59 7.04 1.71 13.51
N GLY A 60 7.58 2.42 12.52
CA GLY A 60 8.77 3.28 12.72
C GLY A 60 8.49 4.75 13.04
N ALA A 61 7.33 5.29 12.64
CA ALA A 61 6.96 6.71 12.71
C ALA A 61 8.01 7.67 12.11
N ASN A 62 8.78 7.22 11.12
CA ASN A 62 9.85 7.98 10.50
C ASN A 62 9.93 7.71 8.99
N ARG A 63 10.56 8.62 8.24
CA ARG A 63 10.66 8.54 6.78
C ARG A 63 11.35 7.26 6.31
N ALA A 64 12.38 6.78 7.01
CA ALA A 64 13.11 5.59 6.62
C ALA A 64 12.20 4.35 6.67
N ALA A 65 11.36 4.23 7.70
CA ALA A 65 10.39 3.15 7.81
C ALA A 65 9.34 3.16 6.68
N PHE A 66 8.88 4.33 6.25
CA PHE A 66 7.97 4.43 5.09
C PHE A 66 8.66 4.00 3.79
N LEU A 67 9.90 4.44 3.55
CA LEU A 67 10.66 4.05 2.35
C LEU A 67 11.01 2.56 2.34
N ALA A 68 11.40 2.01 3.49
CA ALA A 68 11.57 0.57 3.66
C ALA A 68 10.26 -0.18 3.38
N GLY A 69 9.14 0.36 3.87
CA GLY A 69 7.81 -0.13 3.57
C GLY A 69 7.50 -0.15 2.07
N LEU A 70 7.83 0.90 1.32
CA LEU A 70 7.69 0.89 -0.15
C LEU A 70 8.50 -0.24 -0.79
N GLY A 71 9.76 -0.44 -0.38
CA GLY A 71 10.60 -1.52 -0.89
C GLY A 71 10.01 -2.91 -0.60
N LEU A 72 9.55 -3.15 0.63
CA LEU A 72 8.88 -4.40 1.02
C LEU A 72 7.56 -4.60 0.27
N THR A 73 6.81 -3.52 0.00
CA THR A 73 5.59 -3.60 -0.79
C THR A 73 5.85 -4.05 -2.22
N VAL A 74 6.97 -3.67 -2.85
CA VAL A 74 7.35 -4.20 -4.17
C VAL A 74 7.50 -5.72 -4.10
N ILE A 75 8.21 -6.23 -3.09
CA ILE A 75 8.42 -7.68 -2.92
C ILE A 75 7.07 -8.39 -2.76
N VAL A 76 6.19 -7.86 -1.90
CA VAL A 76 4.85 -8.43 -1.68
C VAL A 76 4.02 -8.42 -2.96
N LEU A 77 4.02 -7.33 -3.73
CA LEU A 77 3.28 -7.23 -4.98
C LEU A 77 3.79 -8.21 -6.05
N VAL A 78 5.11 -8.42 -6.13
CA VAL A 78 5.70 -9.41 -7.04
C VAL A 78 5.26 -10.82 -6.63
N LEU A 79 5.40 -11.18 -5.36
CA LEU A 79 4.97 -12.48 -4.85
C LEU A 79 3.47 -12.69 -5.06
N PHE A 80 2.66 -11.66 -4.85
CA PHE A 80 1.22 -11.72 -5.02
C PHE A 80 0.81 -11.90 -6.49
N ASN A 81 1.51 -11.23 -7.42
CA ASN A 81 1.30 -11.39 -8.85
C ASN A 81 1.65 -12.82 -9.32
N LEU A 82 2.78 -13.36 -8.86
CA LEU A 82 3.23 -14.72 -9.17
C LEU A 82 2.36 -15.81 -8.53
N TRP A 83 1.72 -15.53 -7.40
CA TRP A 83 0.88 -16.51 -6.69
C TRP A 83 -0.58 -16.52 -7.17
N GLY A 84 -1.07 -15.40 -7.73
CA GLY A 84 -2.44 -15.25 -8.22
C GLY A 84 -2.84 -16.29 -9.28
N ASP A 85 -1.88 -16.85 -10.01
CA ASP A 85 -2.11 -17.84 -11.05
C ASP A 85 -2.63 -19.19 -10.52
N GLN A 86 -2.35 -19.52 -9.25
CA GLN A 86 -2.82 -20.76 -8.62
C GLN A 86 -4.34 -20.75 -8.31
N VAL A 87 -4.98 -19.57 -8.33
CA VAL A 87 -6.38 -19.40 -7.91
C VAL A 87 -7.36 -19.44 -9.09
N GLY A 88 -6.87 -19.41 -10.35
CA GLY A 88 -7.70 -19.13 -11.53
C GLY A 88 -7.67 -20.13 -12.70
N GLY A 89 -6.83 -21.17 -12.69
CA GLY A 89 -6.95 -22.32 -13.59
C GLY A 89 -6.80 -22.10 -15.11
N ILE A 90 -6.31 -20.95 -15.59
CA ILE A 90 -6.14 -20.69 -17.04
C ILE A 90 -4.70 -20.25 -17.36
N GLY A 91 -3.86 -21.24 -17.66
CA GLY A 91 -2.54 -21.12 -18.33
C GLY A 91 -1.40 -20.51 -17.50
N PRO A 92 -0.12 -20.80 -17.83
CA PRO A 92 1.03 -20.21 -17.15
C PRO A 92 1.18 -18.75 -17.58
N ARG A 93 0.51 -17.82 -16.90
CA ARG A 93 0.96 -16.42 -16.90
C ARG A 93 2.18 -16.36 -15.99
N VAL A 94 3.27 -15.83 -16.49
CA VAL A 94 4.50 -15.66 -15.68
C VAL A 94 4.44 -14.34 -14.89
N PHE A 95 3.70 -13.35 -15.41
CA PHE A 95 3.57 -12.02 -14.80
C PHE A 95 2.41 -11.24 -15.46
N ASP A 96 1.48 -10.71 -14.67
CA ASP A 96 0.40 -9.86 -15.20
C ASP A 96 0.77 -8.36 -15.09
N TRP A 97 0.84 -7.68 -16.24
CA TRP A 97 1.17 -6.26 -16.30
C TRP A 97 0.09 -5.35 -15.70
N ALA A 98 -1.18 -5.76 -15.74
CA ALA A 98 -2.26 -4.98 -15.13
C ALA A 98 -2.09 -4.93 -13.60
N HIS A 99 -1.74 -6.07 -12.98
CA HIS A 99 -1.40 -6.15 -11.56
C HIS A 99 -0.19 -5.27 -11.21
N ALA A 100 0.86 -5.31 -12.04
CA ALA A 100 2.07 -4.53 -11.82
C ALA A 100 1.80 -3.02 -11.88
N VAL A 101 1.12 -2.55 -12.93
CA VAL A 101 0.77 -1.13 -13.10
C VAL A 101 -0.14 -0.66 -11.98
N ALA A 102 -1.14 -1.45 -11.60
CA ALA A 102 -2.04 -1.11 -10.50
C ALA A 102 -1.29 -0.98 -9.16
N GLY A 103 -0.39 -1.92 -8.86
CA GLY A 103 0.48 -1.86 -7.68
C GLY A 103 1.36 -0.62 -7.66
N ILE A 104 1.99 -0.27 -8.80
CA ILE A 104 2.80 0.94 -8.94
C ILE A 104 1.96 2.20 -8.68
N LEU A 105 0.76 2.29 -9.27
CA LEU A 105 -0.14 3.42 -9.05
C LEU A 105 -0.54 3.56 -7.58
N GLY A 106 -0.82 2.43 -6.90
CA GLY A 106 -1.08 2.40 -5.46
C GLY A 106 0.09 2.96 -4.65
N MET A 107 1.32 2.53 -4.97
CA MET A 107 2.54 3.02 -4.31
C MET A 107 2.81 4.51 -4.57
N LEU A 108 2.59 4.98 -5.80
CA LEU A 108 2.72 6.40 -6.14
C LEU A 108 1.73 7.25 -5.34
N LEU A 109 0.49 6.78 -5.20
CA LEU A 109 -0.51 7.44 -4.38
C LEU A 109 -0.13 7.42 -2.89
N ALA A 110 0.38 6.30 -2.36
CA ALA A 110 0.89 6.22 -1.00
C ALA A 110 2.00 7.24 -0.75
N TYR A 111 2.95 7.33 -1.68
CA TYR A 111 4.02 8.33 -1.63
C TYR A 111 3.47 9.76 -1.66
N GLY A 112 2.46 10.02 -2.51
CA GLY A 112 1.73 11.28 -2.57
C GLY A 112 1.10 11.66 -1.23
N VAL A 113 0.37 10.75 -0.58
CA VAL A 113 -0.23 10.95 0.74
C VAL A 113 0.83 11.21 1.81
N PHE A 114 1.93 10.47 1.79
CA PHE A 114 3.07 10.71 2.69
C PHE A 114 3.68 12.10 2.50
N ARG A 115 3.89 12.53 1.25
CA ARG A 115 4.44 13.86 0.93
C ARG A 115 3.47 15.00 1.27
N LEU A 116 2.18 14.83 0.99
CA LEU A 116 1.19 15.85 1.31
C LEU A 116 1.05 16.00 2.82
N SER A 117 0.93 14.90 3.55
CA SER A 117 0.80 14.93 5.00
C SER A 117 2.03 15.53 5.69
N THR A 118 3.25 15.30 5.17
CA THR A 118 4.47 15.95 5.67
C THR A 118 4.50 17.46 5.36
N ARG A 119 4.10 17.87 4.15
CA ARG A 119 4.02 19.30 3.77
C ARG A 119 2.95 20.09 4.53
N VAL A 120 1.74 19.54 4.68
CA VAL A 120 0.64 20.21 5.41
C VAL A 120 1.03 20.44 6.87
N ARG A 121 1.75 19.49 7.48
CA ARG A 121 2.28 19.62 8.84
C ARG A 121 3.28 20.77 8.99
N GLN A 122 4.15 20.99 8.00
CA GLN A 122 5.10 22.10 8.03
C GLN A 122 4.43 23.49 7.95
N ARG A 123 3.23 23.60 7.36
CA ARG A 123 2.52 24.88 7.22
C ARG A 123 1.83 25.37 8.50
N HIS A 124 1.41 24.46 9.38
CA HIS A 124 0.64 24.81 10.59
C HIS A 124 1.52 25.20 11.79
N VAL A 125 2.84 25.19 11.63
CA VAL A 125 3.80 25.55 12.69
C VAL A 125 4.65 26.76 12.31
N ARG A 126 4.32 27.40 11.18
CA ARG A 126 4.78 28.75 10.84
C ARG A 126 3.68 29.72 11.25
#